data_AF-A0AB35B9Z2-F1
#
_entry.id   AF-A0AB35B9Z2-F1
#
_cell.length_a   1.000
_cell.length_b   1.000
_cell.length_c   1.000
_cell.angle_alpha   90.00
_cell.angle_beta   90.00
_cell.angle_gamma   90.00
#
_symmetry.space_group_name_H-M   'P 1'
#
loop_
_entity.id
_entity.type
_entity.pdbx_description
1 polymer ?
#
loop_
_entity_poly.entity_id
_entity_poly.type
_entity_poly.pdbx_seq_one_letter_code
_entity_poly.pdbx_strand_id
1 'polypeptide(L)'
;MSRRRRRAHDSADFDVSNEPGFRRYVEAVSAAVGADPEHVHCTFCTAGPASEAYIAVPGRRDAFPGREVALLWVPSGGWQLAVETSSTEDMIILGSTTGSPVPQPSAVMALCEDYLHPSPR
;
A
#
# COMPACT_ATOMS: atom_id res chain seq x y z
N MET A 1 9.48 -16.00 -27.50
CA MET A 1 8.59 -16.39 -26.38
C MET A 1 9.44 -16.67 -25.15
N SER A 2 9.64 -15.67 -24.28
CA SER A 2 10.39 -15.85 -23.03
C SER A 2 9.41 -15.71 -21.88
N ARG A 3 8.99 -16.84 -21.30
CA ARG A 3 8.21 -16.88 -20.06
C ARG A 3 9.13 -16.35 -18.95
N ARG A 4 9.01 -15.06 -18.62
CA ARG A 4 9.63 -14.51 -17.41
C ARG A 4 9.09 -15.31 -16.22
N ARG A 5 10.01 -16.00 -15.54
CA ARG A 5 9.75 -16.79 -14.35
C ARG A 5 9.03 -15.88 -13.34
N ARG A 6 7.78 -16.22 -12.98
CA ARG A 6 7.18 -15.72 -11.73
C ARG A 6 8.13 -16.14 -10.61
N ARG A 7 8.91 -15.20 -10.05
CA ARG A 7 9.66 -15.46 -8.83
C ARG A 7 8.61 -15.60 -7.73
N ALA A 8 8.37 -16.84 -7.33
CA ALA A 8 7.79 -17.15 -6.04
C ALA A 8 8.75 -16.60 -4.97
N HIS A 9 8.43 -15.42 -4.45
CA HIS A 9 8.95 -14.95 -3.17
C HIS A 9 7.80 -14.25 -2.46
N ASP A 10 6.79 -15.04 -2.09
CA ASP A 10 5.51 -14.54 -1.60
C ASP A 10 4.98 -15.50 -0.53
N SER A 11 5.75 -15.61 0.56
CA SER A 11 5.38 -16.39 1.74
C SER A 11 5.98 -15.74 3.00
N ALA A 12 6.03 -14.41 3.03
CA ALA A 12 6.42 -13.71 4.23
C ALA A 12 5.18 -13.58 5.12
N ASP A 13 5.14 -14.35 6.20
CA ASP A 13 4.18 -14.14 7.28
C ASP A 13 4.73 -13.01 8.16
N PHE A 14 4.07 -11.85 8.13
CA PHE A 14 4.51 -10.68 8.89
C PHE A 14 3.72 -10.61 10.19
N ASP A 15 4.42 -10.65 11.32
CA ASP A 15 3.81 -10.40 12.62
C ASP A 15 3.61 -8.89 12.84
N VAL A 16 2.47 -8.35 12.41
CA VAL A 16 2.11 -6.95 12.61
C VAL A 16 1.63 -6.63 14.03
N SER A 17 1.58 -7.62 14.93
CA SER A 17 1.15 -7.43 16.32
C SER A 17 2.23 -6.81 17.22
N ASN A 18 3.44 -6.61 16.69
CA ASN A 18 4.54 -5.93 17.37
C ASN A 18 5.18 -4.86 16.47
N GLU A 19 5.80 -3.85 17.08
CA GLU A 19 6.38 -2.71 16.36
C GLU A 19 7.45 -3.12 15.34
N PRO A 20 8.46 -3.97 15.66
CA PRO A 20 9.44 -4.39 14.66
C PRO A 20 8.83 -5.12 13.45
N GLY A 21 7.82 -5.96 13.66
CA GLY A 21 7.19 -6.72 12.59
C GLY A 21 6.27 -5.85 11.73
N PHE A 22 5.52 -4.93 12.35
CA PHE A 22 4.73 -3.94 11.62
C PHE A 22 5.62 -3.03 10.75
N ARG A 23 6.74 -2.53 11.31
CA ARG A 23 7.70 -1.71 10.55
C ARG A 23 8.28 -2.45 9.35
N ARG A 24 8.74 -3.69 9.53
CA ARG A 24 9.26 -4.53 8.43
C ARG A 24 8.21 -4.79 7.35
N TYR A 25 6.96 -4.96 7.75
CA TYR A 25 5.87 -5.14 6.81
C TYR A 25 5.64 -3.88 5.97
N VAL A 26 5.57 -2.71 6.60
CA VAL A 26 5.43 -1.43 5.91
C VAL A 26 6.61 -1.17 4.96
N GLU A 27 7.84 -1.43 5.39
CA GLU A 27 9.05 -1.33 4.55
C GLU A 27 8.99 -2.26 3.33
N ALA A 28 8.54 -3.50 3.52
CA ALA A 28 8.41 -4.47 2.43
C ALA A 28 7.34 -4.04 1.40
N VAL A 29 6.22 -3.48 1.87
CA VAL A 29 5.17 -2.94 1.00
C VAL A 29 5.67 -1.71 0.26
N SER A 30 6.33 -0.77 0.96
CA SER A 30 6.94 0.42 0.35
C SER A 30 7.91 0.05 -0.77
N ALA A 31 8.80 -0.92 -0.53
CA ALA A 31 9.73 -1.41 -1.53
C ALA A 31 9.03 -2.07 -2.72
N ALA A 32 7.95 -2.81 -2.49
CA ALA A 32 7.19 -3.48 -3.56
C ALA A 32 6.48 -2.48 -4.49
N VAL A 33 5.96 -1.37 -3.95
CA VAL A 33 5.28 -0.32 -4.73
C VAL A 33 6.24 0.75 -5.26
N GLY A 34 7.53 0.64 -4.92
CA GLY A 34 8.58 1.56 -5.37
C GLY A 34 8.50 2.94 -4.74
N ALA A 35 7.92 3.06 -3.54
CA ALA A 35 7.82 4.32 -2.82
C ALA A 35 9.18 4.81 -2.32
N ASP A 36 9.30 6.13 -2.18
CA ASP A 36 10.45 6.75 -1.54
C ASP A 36 10.33 6.53 -0.01
N PRO A 37 11.36 5.98 0.66
CA PRO A 37 11.35 5.82 2.12
C PRO A 37 11.09 7.11 2.90
N GLU A 38 11.42 8.28 2.34
CA GLU A 38 11.17 9.58 2.98
C GLU A 38 9.67 9.92 3.06
N HIS A 39 8.84 9.30 2.21
CA HIS A 39 7.40 9.49 2.15
C HIS A 39 6.61 8.28 2.68
N VAL A 40 7.23 7.54 3.61
CA VAL A 40 6.63 6.44 4.35
C VAL A 40 6.48 6.84 5.82
N HIS A 41 5.27 6.73 6.34
CA HIS A 41 4.97 6.99 7.74
C HIS A 41 4.23 5.79 8.33
N CYS A 42 4.63 5.35 9.53
CA CYS A 42 3.91 4.32 10.25
C CYS A 42 4.03 4.52 11.76
N THR A 43 2.92 4.31 12.47
CA THR A 43 2.84 4.39 13.92
C THR A 43 2.32 3.08 14.46
N PHE A 44 3.04 2.49 15.41
CA PHE A 44 2.59 1.28 16.11
C PHE A 44 2.02 1.63 17.48
N CYS A 45 0.86 1.08 17.79
CA CYS A 45 0.14 1.33 19.03
C CYS A 45 -0.31 0.02 19.69
N THR A 46 0.04 -0.18 20.97
CA THR A 46 -0.46 -1.31 21.78
C THR A 46 -1.67 -0.93 22.65
N ALA A 47 -1.81 0.35 22.97
CA ALA A 47 -2.89 0.90 23.79
C ALA A 47 -3.17 2.34 23.33
N GLY A 48 -4.14 2.53 22.43
CA GLY A 48 -4.40 3.83 21.81
C GLY A 48 -5.19 3.70 20.50
N PRO A 49 -5.20 4.74 19.63
CA PRO A 49 -5.71 4.58 18.27
C PRO A 49 -4.98 3.42 17.60
N ALA A 50 -5.68 2.70 16.71
CA ALA A 50 -5.10 1.51 16.11
C ALA A 50 -3.85 1.86 15.30
N SER A 51 -2.88 0.93 15.21
CA SER A 51 -1.69 1.12 14.38
C SER A 51 -2.07 1.56 12.97
N GLU A 52 -1.28 2.44 12.38
CA GLU A 52 -1.56 3.06 11.09
C GLU A 52 -0.29 3.14 10.25
N ALA A 53 -0.46 3.08 8.93
CA ALA A 53 0.61 3.35 7.99
C ALA A 53 0.09 4.10 6.78
N TYR A 54 0.94 4.99 6.26
CA TYR A 54 0.76 5.79 5.08
C TYR A 54 2.00 5.62 4.20
N ILE A 55 1.78 5.34 2.92
CA ILE A 55 2.85 5.28 1.92
C ILE A 55 2.42 6.12 0.73
N ALA A 56 3.12 7.22 0.45
CA ALA A 56 2.93 7.93 -0.80
C ALA A 56 3.34 7.02 -1.95
N VAL A 57 2.40 6.69 -2.82
CA VAL A 57 2.67 5.89 -4.02
C VAL A 57 3.17 6.84 -5.10
N PRO A 58 4.35 6.59 -5.70
CA PRO A 58 4.87 7.45 -6.75
C PRO A 58 3.88 7.50 -7.92
N GLY A 59 3.19 8.63 -8.04
CA GLY A 59 2.06 8.79 -8.93
C GLY A 59 2.45 9.41 -10.26
N ARG A 60 2.33 8.63 -11.33
CA ARG A 60 2.29 9.16 -12.69
C ARG A 60 1.03 10.02 -12.84
N ARG A 61 1.27 11.31 -13.07
CA ARG A 61 0.28 12.38 -13.21
C ARG A 61 -0.85 12.09 -14.21
N ASP A 62 -0.72 11.08 -15.06
CA ASP A 62 -1.69 10.77 -16.11
C ASP A 62 -3.00 10.18 -15.58
N ALA A 63 -2.95 9.35 -14.52
CA ALA A 63 -4.16 8.77 -13.93
C ALA A 63 -4.93 9.76 -13.04
N PHE A 64 -4.18 10.57 -12.28
CA PHE A 64 -4.73 11.58 -11.36
C PHE A 64 -3.91 12.88 -11.45
N PRO A 65 -4.18 13.76 -12.44
CA PRO A 65 -3.40 14.97 -12.64
C PRO A 65 -3.42 15.91 -11.43
N GLY A 66 -2.24 16.20 -10.89
CA GLY A 66 -2.06 17.13 -9.78
C GLY A 66 -2.60 16.63 -8.43
N ARG A 67 -2.81 15.33 -8.28
CA ARG A 67 -3.18 14.69 -7.02
C ARG A 67 -2.13 13.67 -6.60
N GLU A 68 -1.96 13.55 -5.30
CA GLU A 68 -1.12 12.50 -4.70
C GLU A 68 -1.96 11.25 -4.49
N VAL A 69 -1.32 10.09 -4.62
CA VAL A 69 -1.94 8.80 -4.35
C VAL A 69 -1.18 8.19 -3.20
N ALA A 70 -1.90 7.62 -2.24
CA ALA A 70 -1.29 6.96 -1.11
C ALA A 70 -1.96 5.63 -0.78
N LEU A 71 -1.19 4.76 -0.17
CA LEU A 71 -1.68 3.57 0.49
C LEU A 71 -1.89 3.85 1.97
N LEU A 72 -3.06 3.51 2.47
CA LEU A 72 -3.45 3.60 3.87
C LEU A 72 -3.62 2.19 4.42
N TRP A 73 -2.95 1.86 5.52
CA TRP A 73 -3.17 0.59 6.20
C TRP A 73 -4.15 0.76 7.35
N VAL A 74 -5.19 -0.08 7.36
CA VAL A 74 -6.17 -0.17 8.44
C VAL A 74 -6.14 -1.58 9.06
N PRO A 75 -6.08 -1.72 10.40
CA PRO A 75 -5.84 -3.02 11.04
C PRO A 75 -6.87 -4.11 10.74
N SER A 76 -8.12 -3.75 10.49
CA SER A 76 -9.19 -4.71 10.17
C SER A 76 -9.32 -5.02 8.68
N GLY A 77 -8.80 -4.15 7.80
CA GLY A 77 -9.06 -4.19 6.36
C GLY A 77 -7.82 -4.29 5.47
N GLY A 78 -6.62 -4.16 6.04
CA GLY A 78 -5.37 -4.15 5.30
C GLY A 78 -5.16 -2.85 4.55
N TRP A 79 -4.63 -2.94 3.32
CA TRP A 79 -4.28 -1.76 2.54
C TRP A 79 -5.45 -1.24 1.71
N GLN A 80 -5.60 0.07 1.71
CA GLN A 80 -6.51 0.84 0.85
C GLN A 80 -5.68 1.78 -0.02
N LEU A 81 -5.96 1.81 -1.32
CA LEU A 81 -5.39 2.79 -2.23
C LEU A 81 -6.34 3.99 -2.27
N ALA A 82 -5.81 5.18 -2.02
CA ALA A 82 -6.58 6.40 -1.96
C ALA A 82 -5.91 7.52 -2.74
N VAL A 83 -6.70 8.42 -3.29
CA VAL A 83 -6.22 9.66 -3.90
C VAL A 83 -6.51 10.82 -2.96
N GLU A 84 -5.50 11.64 -2.71
CA GLU A 84 -5.67 12.88 -1.96
C GLU A 84 -6.52 13.85 -2.78
N THR A 85 -7.55 14.37 -2.14
CA THR A 85 -8.34 15.51 -2.62
C THR A 85 -7.69 16.81 -2.13
N SER A 86 -8.23 17.97 -2.51
CA SER A 86 -7.72 19.23 -1.92
C SER A 86 -7.73 19.15 -0.39
N SER A 87 -6.82 19.89 0.26
CA SER A 87 -6.41 19.81 1.68
C SER A 87 -7.51 19.92 2.75
N THR A 88 -8.79 19.97 2.38
CA THR A 88 -9.97 20.07 3.26
C THR A 88 -10.98 18.93 3.06
N GLU A 89 -10.74 18.01 2.14
CA GLU A 89 -11.64 16.90 1.83
C GLU A 89 -11.00 15.56 2.20
N ASP A 90 -11.83 14.59 2.58
CA ASP A 90 -11.41 13.22 2.86
C ASP A 90 -10.85 12.55 1.60
N MET A 91 -9.78 11.76 1.76
CA MET A 91 -9.21 11.00 0.65
C MET A 91 -10.25 10.06 0.01
N ILE A 92 -10.24 9.98 -1.32
CA ILE A 92 -11.15 9.09 -2.05
C ILE A 92 -10.50 7.72 -2.16
N ILE A 93 -11.13 6.71 -1.55
CA ILE A 93 -10.68 5.31 -1.66
C ILE A 93 -10.99 4.79 -3.08
N LEU A 94 -9.95 4.37 -3.78
CA LEU A 94 -10.03 3.77 -5.11
C LEU A 94 -10.32 2.26 -5.01
N GLY A 95 -9.63 1.58 -4.09
CA GLY A 95 -9.77 0.15 -3.88
C GLY A 95 -9.08 -0.32 -2.59
N SER A 96 -9.28 -1.58 -2.23
CA SER A 96 -8.67 -2.20 -1.06
C SER A 96 -8.25 -3.64 -1.32
N THR A 97 -7.24 -4.10 -0.59
CA THR A 97 -6.94 -5.52 -0.51
C THR A 97 -8.07 -6.27 0.19
N THR A 98 -8.25 -7.55 -0.14
CA THR A 98 -9.30 -8.40 0.47
C THR A 98 -8.71 -9.68 1.06
N GLY A 99 -9.40 -10.28 2.03
CA GLY A 99 -9.09 -11.60 2.59
C GLY A 99 -8.11 -11.62 3.76
N SER A 100 -7.09 -10.76 3.78
CA SER A 100 -6.14 -10.65 4.90
C SER A 100 -5.87 -9.17 5.24
N PRO A 101 -5.79 -8.77 6.54
CA PRO A 101 -5.31 -7.44 6.93
C PRO A 101 -3.80 -7.28 6.71
N VAL A 102 -3.09 -8.39 6.51
CA VAL A 102 -1.66 -8.42 6.19
C VAL A 102 -1.49 -9.15 4.86
N PRO A 103 -1.98 -8.58 3.73
CA PRO A 103 -1.76 -9.16 2.42
C PRO A 103 -0.26 -9.22 2.10
N GLN A 104 0.14 -10.08 1.17
CA GLN A 104 1.52 -10.06 0.70
C GLN A 104 1.83 -8.73 -0.02
N PRO A 105 3.07 -8.20 0.06
CA PRO A 105 3.46 -6.96 -0.63
C PRO A 105 3.15 -6.97 -2.14
N SER A 106 3.25 -8.15 -2.79
CA SER A 106 2.92 -8.31 -4.20
C SER A 106 1.43 -8.09 -4.52
N ALA A 107 0.53 -8.42 -3.59
CA ALA A 107 -0.90 -8.17 -3.73
C ALA A 107 -1.24 -6.68 -3.60
N VAL A 108 -0.48 -5.95 -2.76
CA VAL A 108 -0.61 -4.49 -2.64
C VAL A 108 -0.11 -3.79 -3.91
N MET A 109 1.01 -4.26 -4.46
CA MET A 109 1.51 -3.80 -5.75
C MET A 109 0.50 -4.04 -6.88
N ALA A 110 -0.13 -5.23 -6.93
CA ALA A 110 -1.16 -5.53 -7.91
C ALA A 110 -2.37 -4.58 -7.80
N LEU A 111 -2.80 -4.25 -6.58
CA LEU A 111 -3.83 -3.23 -6.35
C LEU A 111 -3.42 -1.87 -6.95
N CYS A 112 -2.17 -1.44 -6.74
CA CYS A 112 -1.68 -0.20 -7.36
C CYS A 112 -1.69 -0.28 -8.89
N GLU A 113 -1.23 -1.40 -9.47
CA GLU A 113 -1.23 -1.59 -10.93
C GLU A 113 -2.65 -1.56 -11.52
N ASP A 114 -3.63 -2.21 -10.88
CA ASP A 114 -5.01 -2.28 -11.37
C ASP A 114 -5.67 -0.89 -11.51
N TYR A 115 -5.31 0.05 -10.63
CA TYR A 115 -5.91 1.38 -10.58
C TYR A 115 -5.07 2.48 -11.23
N LEU A 116 -3.74 2.36 -11.20
CA LEU A 116 -2.82 3.35 -11.77
C LEU A 116 -2.38 3.01 -13.21
N HIS A 117 -2.58 1.75 -13.62
CA HIS A 117 -2.33 1.26 -14.97
C HIS A 117 -3.53 0.45 -15.47
N PRO A 118 -4.71 1.08 -15.68
CA PRO A 118 -5.79 0.39 -16.35
C PRO A 118 -5.29 -0.04 -17.73
N SER A 119 -5.15 -1.35 -17.94
CA SER A 119 -4.91 -1.89 -19.28
C SER A 119 -6.02 -1.34 -20.20
N PRO A 120 -5.71 -0.89 -21.42
CA PRO A 120 -6.76 -0.51 -22.36
C PRO A 120 -7.68 -1.73 -22.53
N ARG A 121 -8.95 -1.58 -22.14
CA ARG A 121 -9.98 -2.58 -22.33
C ARG A 121 -10.30 -2.75 -23.81
#